data_AF-A0A550HUZ8-F1
#
_entry.id   AF-A0A550HUZ8-F1
#
_cell.length_a   1.000
_cell.length_b   1.000
_cell.length_c   1.000
_cell.angle_alpha   90.00
_cell.angle_beta   90.00
_cell.angle_gamma   90.00
#
_symmetry.space_group_name_H-M   'P 1'
#
loop_
_entity.id
_entity.type
_entity.pdbx_description
1 polymer ?
#
loop_
_entity_poly.entity_id
_entity_poly.type
_entity_poly.pdbx_seq_one_letter_code
_entity_poly.pdbx_strand_id
1 'polypeptide(L)'
;MATSGEATPEAAAIRNEFALERYRYILQQIHAVNENGHRFLAIYQTLATTLVGAALALFVGYRRWEVEPATARGGVIGLLVLATVVAAFTVTQIVVGALAWLDYRNEECDITDEMVAPGFRKRPHPGNLHRWYETYVIAFILISIIAMWSLAGFFILPRIN
;
A
#
# COMPACT_ATOMS: atom_id res chain seq x y z
N MET A 1 33.07 8.50 -43.98
CA MET A 1 33.88 7.96 -42.85
C MET A 1 33.50 8.79 -41.64
N ALA A 2 32.52 8.33 -40.87
CA ALA A 2 31.96 9.09 -39.76
C ALA A 2 32.91 8.99 -38.56
N THR A 3 33.47 10.12 -38.15
CA THR A 3 34.26 10.25 -36.92
C THR A 3 33.36 9.92 -35.74
N SER A 4 33.67 8.84 -35.04
CA SER A 4 33.14 8.53 -33.72
C SER A 4 33.45 9.71 -32.79
N GLY A 5 32.44 10.53 -32.51
CA GLY A 5 32.56 11.65 -31.58
C GLY A 5 32.72 11.12 -30.16
N GLU A 6 33.97 10.93 -29.73
CA GLU A 6 34.29 10.80 -28.31
C GLU A 6 33.79 12.06 -27.60
N ALA A 7 32.88 11.87 -26.64
CA ALA A 7 32.41 12.96 -25.79
C ALA A 7 33.62 13.61 -25.11
N THR A 8 33.66 14.94 -25.10
CA THR A 8 34.71 15.67 -24.38
C THR A 8 34.72 15.26 -22.90
N PRO A 9 35.89 15.23 -22.23
CA PRO A 9 36.01 14.84 -20.82
C PRO A 9 35.05 15.60 -19.90
N GLU A 10 34.79 16.87 -20.21
CA GLU A 10 33.83 17.73 -19.52
C GLU A 10 32.38 17.25 -19.69
N ALA A 11 31.97 16.89 -20.91
CA ALA A 11 30.62 16.34 -21.16
C ALA A 11 30.42 14.99 -20.47
N ALA A 12 31.47 14.16 -20.38
CA ALA A 12 31.44 12.92 -19.62
C ALA A 12 31.31 13.15 -18.11
N ALA A 13 32.01 14.15 -17.56
CA ALA A 13 31.89 14.53 -16.16
C ALA A 13 30.48 15.02 -15.80
N ILE A 14 29.89 15.90 -16.62
CA ILE A 14 28.53 16.42 -16.42
C ILE A 14 27.50 15.28 -16.47
N ARG A 15 27.63 14.35 -17.42
CA ARG A 15 26.74 13.18 -17.51
C ARG A 15 26.81 12.32 -16.24
N ASN A 16 28.01 12.06 -15.73
CA ASN A 16 28.20 11.26 -14.53
C ASN A 16 27.60 11.94 -13.28
N GLU A 17 27.75 13.26 -13.17
CA GLU A 17 27.16 14.04 -12.08
C GLU A 17 25.62 13.99 -12.13
N PHE A 18 25.03 14.21 -13.31
CA PHE A 18 23.59 14.09 -13.51
C PHE A 18 23.06 12.68 -13.21
N ALA A 19 23.74 11.64 -13.68
CA ALA A 19 23.38 10.26 -13.42
C ALA A 19 23.42 9.93 -11.92
N LEU A 20 24.41 10.48 -11.20
CA LEU A 20 24.55 10.31 -9.76
C LEU A 20 23.45 11.04 -8.98
N GLU A 21 23.03 12.23 -9.40
CA GLU A 21 21.87 12.93 -8.84
C GLU A 21 20.57 12.16 -9.08
N ARG A 22 20.34 11.67 -10.31
CA ARG A 22 19.18 10.85 -10.63
C ARG A 22 19.15 9.57 -9.81
N TYR A 23 20.29 8.91 -9.63
CA TYR A 23 20.41 7.72 -8.80
C TYR A 23 20.08 8.01 -7.32
N ARG A 24 20.61 9.11 -6.75
CA ARG A 24 20.27 9.56 -5.39
C ARG A 24 18.76 9.80 -5.24
N TYR A 25 18.15 10.47 -6.21
CA TYR A 25 16.71 10.73 -6.22
C TYR A 25 15.90 9.42 -6.24
N ILE A 26 16.27 8.46 -7.11
CA ILE A 26 15.57 7.16 -7.20
C ILE A 26 15.65 6.41 -5.88
N LEU A 27 16.82 6.36 -5.23
CA LEU A 27 16.96 5.72 -3.92
C LEU A 27 16.07 6.38 -2.86
N GLN A 28 15.99 7.72 -2.86
CA GLN A 28 15.09 8.45 -1.97
C GLN A 28 13.62 8.12 -2.23
N GLN A 29 13.20 8.02 -3.50
CA GLN A 29 11.83 7.65 -3.85
C GLN A 29 11.50 6.20 -3.42
N ILE A 30 12.43 5.26 -3.63
CA ILE A 30 12.26 3.87 -3.18
C ILE A 30 12.05 3.82 -1.65
N HIS A 31 12.87 4.56 -0.88
CA HIS A 31 12.70 4.62 0.57
C HIS A 31 11.37 5.27 0.98
N ALA A 32 10.96 6.35 0.32
CA ALA A 32 9.70 7.01 0.59
C ALA A 32 8.49 6.10 0.31
N VAL A 33 8.51 5.35 -0.79
CA VAL A 33 7.46 4.38 -1.13
C VAL A 33 7.35 3.27 -0.09
N ASN A 34 8.49 2.73 0.38
CA ASN A 34 8.52 1.70 1.41
C ASN A 34 7.94 2.20 2.74
N GLU A 35 8.32 3.41 3.18
CA GLU A 35 7.81 4.03 4.40
C GLU A 35 6.30 4.33 4.31
N ASN A 36 5.85 4.80 3.15
CA ASN A 36 4.43 5.04 2.90
C ASN A 36 3.59 3.76 3.06
N GLY A 37 4.12 2.60 2.67
CA GLY A 37 3.45 1.31 2.89
C GLY A 37 3.13 1.05 4.37
N HIS A 38 4.10 1.27 5.27
CA HIS A 38 3.88 1.14 6.72
C HIS A 38 2.91 2.19 7.25
N ARG A 39 3.02 3.43 6.76
CA ARG A 39 2.11 4.53 7.14
C ARG A 39 0.65 4.23 6.77
N PHE A 40 0.40 3.71 5.57
CA PHE A 40 -0.94 3.35 5.14
C PHE A 40 -1.52 2.20 5.96
N LEU A 41 -0.71 1.21 6.34
CA LEU A 41 -1.12 0.15 7.23
C LEU A 41 -1.53 0.68 8.62
N ALA A 42 -0.73 1.59 9.20
CA ALA A 42 -1.04 2.18 10.49
C ALA A 42 -2.37 2.97 10.45
N ILE A 43 -2.57 3.80 9.41
CA ILE A 43 -3.82 4.54 9.19
C ILE A 43 -5.01 3.57 9.07
N TYR A 44 -4.85 2.50 8.30
CA TYR A 44 -5.87 1.46 8.18
C TYR A 44 -6.22 0.83 9.53
N GLN A 45 -5.22 0.44 10.32
CA GLN A 45 -5.44 -0.16 11.64
C GLN A 45 -6.20 0.79 12.57
N THR A 46 -5.83 2.07 12.61
CA THR A 46 -6.54 3.09 13.40
C THR A 46 -8.00 3.19 12.96
N LEU A 47 -8.27 3.40 11.67
CA LEU A 47 -9.62 3.56 11.15
C LEU A 47 -10.47 2.31 11.35
N ALA A 48 -9.92 1.13 11.04
CA ALA A 48 -10.60 -0.15 11.24
C ALA A 48 -10.96 -0.35 12.73
N THR A 49 -10.04 -0.08 13.64
CA THR A 49 -10.27 -0.21 15.08
C THR A 49 -11.35 0.74 15.56
N THR A 50 -11.31 2.00 15.12
CA THR A 50 -12.34 2.99 15.46
C THR A 50 -13.71 2.60 14.93
N LEU A 51 -13.82 2.16 13.67
CA LEU A 51 -15.09 1.75 13.07
C LEU A 51 -15.67 0.49 13.71
N VAL A 52 -14.83 -0.51 13.99
CA VAL A 52 -15.25 -1.72 14.71
C VAL A 52 -15.68 -1.38 16.13
N GLY A 53 -14.91 -0.53 16.83
CA GLY A 53 -15.27 -0.03 18.16
C GLY A 53 -16.62 0.68 18.16
N ALA A 54 -16.88 1.54 17.17
CA ALA A 54 -18.16 2.21 17.01
C ALA A 54 -19.31 1.22 16.75
N ALA A 55 -19.09 0.19 15.91
CA ALA A 55 -20.10 -0.83 15.63
C ALA A 55 -20.44 -1.65 16.88
N LEU A 56 -19.41 -2.03 17.67
CA LEU A 56 -19.59 -2.72 18.94
C LEU A 56 -20.29 -1.84 19.98
N ALA A 57 -19.92 -0.56 20.07
CA ALA A 57 -20.57 0.39 20.97
C ALA A 57 -22.05 0.57 20.62
N LEU A 58 -22.39 0.66 19.33
CA LEU A 58 -23.77 0.71 18.87
C LEU A 58 -24.53 -0.58 19.24
N PHE A 59 -23.93 -1.74 19.00
CA PHE A 59 -24.53 -3.03 19.34
C PHE A 59 -24.78 -3.21 20.85
N VAL A 60 -23.85 -2.81 21.70
CA VAL A 60 -24.00 -2.92 23.16
C VAL A 60 -24.92 -1.83 23.71
N GLY A 61 -24.89 -0.64 23.09
CA GLY A 61 -25.54 0.57 23.59
C GLY A 61 -26.97 0.80 23.09
N TYR A 62 -27.40 0.20 21.97
CA TYR A 62 -28.64 0.63 21.29
C TYR A 62 -29.88 0.63 22.20
N ARG A 63 -30.02 -0.36 23.09
CA ARG A 63 -31.14 -0.43 24.03
C ARG A 63 -31.11 0.68 25.08
N ARG A 64 -29.92 1.04 25.56
CA ARG A 64 -29.73 2.11 26.54
C ARG A 64 -29.89 3.49 25.91
N TRP A 65 -29.54 3.62 24.64
CA TRP A 65 -29.69 4.85 23.87
C TRP A 65 -31.07 4.99 23.23
N GLU A 66 -31.99 4.06 23.53
CA GLU A 66 -33.36 4.05 22.98
C GLU A 66 -33.39 4.10 21.43
N VAL A 67 -32.36 3.54 20.80
CA VAL A 67 -32.25 3.44 19.35
C VAL A 67 -33.08 2.26 18.87
N GLU A 68 -33.93 2.50 17.88
CA GLU A 68 -34.72 1.45 17.27
C GLU A 68 -33.84 0.31 16.72
N PRO A 69 -34.18 -0.98 16.95
CA PRO A 69 -33.37 -2.11 16.50
C PRO A 69 -33.07 -2.08 14.99
N ALA A 70 -34.03 -1.65 14.17
CA ALA A 70 -33.85 -1.50 12.73
C ALA A 70 -32.75 -0.47 12.39
N THR A 71 -32.76 0.68 13.07
CA THR A 71 -31.76 1.74 12.92
C THR A 71 -30.38 1.28 13.42
N ALA A 72 -30.32 0.58 14.55
CA ALA A 72 -29.07 0.03 15.07
C ALA A 72 -28.45 -1.00 14.11
N ARG A 73 -29.27 -1.90 13.56
CA ARG A 73 -28.85 -2.88 12.56
C ARG A 73 -28.33 -2.22 11.29
N GLY A 74 -29.05 -1.21 10.79
CA GLY A 74 -28.61 -0.41 9.65
C GLY A 74 -27.28 0.31 9.91
N GLY A 75 -27.11 0.87 11.12
CA GLY A 75 -25.87 1.52 11.54
C GLY A 75 -24.67 0.57 11.58
N VAL A 76 -24.82 -0.63 12.14
CA VAL A 76 -23.75 -1.66 12.14
C VAL A 76 -23.36 -2.03 10.72
N ILE A 77 -24.33 -2.26 9.83
CA ILE A 77 -24.06 -2.57 8.42
C ILE A 77 -23.34 -1.40 7.74
N GLY A 78 -23.80 -0.17 7.95
CA GLY A 78 -23.18 1.03 7.40
C GLY A 78 -21.72 1.20 7.83
N LEU A 79 -21.42 0.94 9.11
CA LEU A 79 -20.05 0.98 9.65
C LEU A 79 -19.16 -0.11 9.03
N LEU A 80 -19.67 -1.32 8.80
CA LEU A 80 -18.94 -2.39 8.11
C LEU A 80 -18.69 -2.08 6.64
N VAL A 81 -19.65 -1.47 5.95
CA VAL A 81 -19.48 -0.97 4.59
C VAL A 81 -18.38 0.10 4.55
N LEU A 82 -18.41 1.06 5.47
CA LEU A 82 -17.39 2.09 5.57
C LEU A 82 -15.99 1.49 5.84
N ALA A 83 -15.90 0.49 6.72
CA ALA A 83 -14.65 -0.23 6.96
C ALA A 83 -14.14 -0.95 5.70
N THR A 84 -15.07 -1.49 4.89
CA THR A 84 -14.75 -2.13 3.60
C THR A 84 -14.22 -1.12 2.58
N VAL A 85 -14.80 0.08 2.51
CA VAL A 85 -14.32 1.16 1.65
C VAL A 85 -12.90 1.60 2.06
N VAL A 86 -12.67 1.77 3.36
CA VAL A 86 -11.34 2.11 3.90
C VAL A 86 -10.33 1.02 3.55
N ALA A 87 -10.69 -0.26 3.70
CA ALA A 87 -9.84 -1.38 3.31
C ALA A 87 -9.50 -1.36 1.82
N ALA A 88 -10.49 -1.18 0.95
CA ALA A 88 -10.30 -1.14 -0.50
C ALA A 88 -9.39 0.02 -0.92
N PHE A 89 -9.55 1.19 -0.29
CA PHE A 89 -8.68 2.34 -0.53
C PHE A 89 -7.24 2.05 -0.10
N THR A 90 -7.02 1.49 1.09
CA THR A 90 -5.69 1.12 1.57
C THR A 90 -5.02 0.09 0.66
N VAL A 91 -5.74 -0.95 0.23
CA VAL A 91 -5.24 -1.95 -0.71
C VAL A 91 -4.80 -1.28 -2.02
N THR A 92 -5.61 -0.35 -2.54
CA THR A 92 -5.28 0.40 -3.76
C THR A 92 -3.98 1.20 -3.59
N GLN A 93 -3.81 1.90 -2.46
CA GLN A 93 -2.58 2.66 -2.18
C GLN A 93 -1.35 1.76 -2.11
N ILE A 94 -1.46 0.58 -1.47
CA ILE A 94 -0.36 -0.39 -1.40
C ILE A 94 -0.02 -0.93 -2.79
N VAL A 95 -1.02 -1.27 -3.61
CA VAL A 95 -0.80 -1.76 -4.98
C VAL A 95 -0.12 -0.71 -5.84
N VAL A 96 -0.60 0.54 -5.81
CA VAL A 96 0.04 1.64 -6.56
C VAL A 96 1.46 1.89 -6.07
N GLY A 97 1.70 1.84 -4.76
CA GLY A 97 3.05 1.93 -4.18
C GLY A 97 3.97 0.82 -4.67
N ALA A 98 3.50 -0.42 -4.68
CA ALA A 98 4.25 -1.57 -5.19
C ALA A 98 4.61 -1.43 -6.68
N LEU A 99 3.68 -0.92 -7.50
CA LEU A 99 3.93 -0.64 -8.92
C LEU A 99 4.98 0.47 -9.10
N ALA A 100 4.84 1.58 -8.35
CA ALA A 100 5.83 2.66 -8.39
C ALA A 100 7.22 2.18 -7.95
N TRP A 101 7.29 1.28 -6.97
CA TRP A 101 8.55 0.66 -6.56
C TRP A 101 9.17 -0.16 -7.70
N LEU A 102 8.39 -0.94 -8.46
CA LEU A 102 8.91 -1.69 -9.62
C LEU A 102 9.52 -0.75 -10.65
N ASP A 103 8.84 0.36 -10.95
CA ASP A 103 9.30 1.34 -11.94
C ASP A 103 10.61 1.98 -11.50
N TYR A 104 10.69 2.47 -10.26
CA TYR A 104 11.94 3.03 -9.72
C TYR A 104 13.09 2.03 -9.68
N ARG A 105 12.80 0.75 -9.39
CA ARG A 105 13.81 -0.31 -9.38
C ARG A 105 14.28 -0.69 -10.79
N ASN A 106 13.42 -0.58 -11.80
CA ASN A 106 13.82 -0.73 -13.19
C ASN A 106 14.71 0.44 -13.61
N GLU A 107 14.31 1.68 -13.31
CA GLU A 107 15.13 2.88 -13.59
C GLU A 107 16.51 2.80 -12.92
N GLU A 108 16.57 2.31 -11.69
CA GLU A 108 17.84 2.09 -10.99
C GLU A 108 18.74 1.10 -11.74
N CYS A 109 18.18 -0.03 -12.20
CA CYS A 109 18.93 -1.03 -12.94
C CYS A 109 19.48 -0.45 -14.25
N ASP A 110 18.66 0.34 -14.96
CA ASP A 110 19.05 0.98 -16.22
C ASP A 110 20.23 1.94 -16.04
N ILE A 111 20.22 2.76 -14.98
CA ILE A 111 21.34 3.67 -14.67
C ILE A 111 22.60 2.88 -14.30
N THR A 112 22.48 1.83 -13.49
CA THR A 112 23.64 1.02 -13.10
C THR A 112 24.23 0.23 -14.25
N ASP A 113 23.40 -0.23 -15.18
CA ASP A 113 23.84 -0.95 -16.37
C ASP A 113 24.59 -0.02 -17.33
N GLU A 114 24.15 1.24 -17.46
CA GLU A 114 24.81 2.25 -18.29
C GLU A 114 26.14 2.73 -17.68
N MET A 115 26.17 2.95 -16.36
CA MET A 115 27.29 3.65 -15.68
C MET A 115 28.36 2.71 -15.11
N VAL A 116 28.01 1.46 -14.77
CA VAL A 116 28.94 0.52 -14.09
C VAL A 116 29.30 -0.62 -15.01
N ALA A 117 28.34 -1.49 -15.32
CA ALA A 117 28.51 -2.63 -16.21
C ALA A 117 27.13 -3.21 -16.58
N PRO A 118 26.95 -3.69 -17.82
CA PRO A 118 25.72 -4.37 -18.20
C PRO A 118 25.43 -5.58 -17.30
N GLY A 119 24.21 -5.65 -16.75
CA GLY A 119 23.79 -6.74 -15.87
C GLY A 119 24.37 -6.65 -14.47
N PHE A 120 24.87 -5.48 -14.05
CA PHE A 120 25.40 -5.28 -12.69
C PHE A 120 24.34 -5.61 -11.63
N ARG A 121 23.07 -5.27 -11.90
CA ARG A 121 21.95 -5.58 -11.01
C ARG A 121 20.81 -6.28 -11.74
N LYS A 122 20.28 -7.36 -11.16
CA LYS A 122 19.12 -8.06 -11.71
C LYS A 122 17.85 -7.22 -11.57
N ARG A 123 17.10 -7.08 -12.66
CA ARG A 123 15.80 -6.42 -12.68
C ARG A 123 14.80 -7.12 -11.76
N PRO A 124 13.90 -6.37 -11.10
CA PRO A 124 12.84 -6.95 -10.29
C PRO A 124 11.93 -7.83 -11.16
N HIS A 125 11.60 -9.03 -10.68
CA HIS A 125 10.67 -9.90 -11.37
C HIS A 125 9.34 -9.94 -10.60
N PRO A 126 8.21 -9.55 -11.23
CA PRO A 126 6.91 -9.55 -10.60
C PRO A 126 6.41 -10.96 -10.28
N GLY A 127 7.10 -12.03 -10.69
CA GLY A 127 6.79 -13.40 -10.26
C GLY A 127 7.13 -13.69 -8.79
N ASN A 128 7.90 -12.85 -8.11
CA ASN A 128 8.34 -13.06 -6.73
C ASN A 128 7.47 -12.34 -5.67
N LEU A 129 6.19 -12.07 -5.94
CA LEU A 129 5.29 -11.34 -5.03
C LEU A 129 5.18 -11.98 -3.64
N HIS A 130 5.38 -13.29 -3.50
CA HIS A 130 5.38 -13.94 -2.18
C HIS A 130 6.52 -13.44 -1.27
N ARG A 131 7.61 -12.90 -1.82
CA ARG A 131 8.69 -12.31 -1.02
C ARG A 131 8.39 -10.89 -0.54
N TRP A 132 7.31 -10.30 -1.03
CA TRP A 132 6.97 -8.91 -0.79
C TRP A 132 6.14 -8.82 0.47
N TYR A 133 6.53 -7.94 1.38
CA TYR A 133 5.80 -7.73 2.62
C TYR A 133 4.38 -7.20 2.33
N GLU A 134 4.23 -6.44 1.25
CA GLU A 134 2.98 -5.86 0.76
C GLU A 134 1.92 -6.93 0.50
N THR A 135 2.32 -8.09 -0.03
CA THR A 135 1.41 -9.22 -0.29
C THR A 135 0.76 -9.71 1.00
N TYR A 136 1.55 -9.83 2.08
CA TYR A 136 1.05 -10.25 3.38
C TYR A 136 0.20 -9.18 4.04
N VAL A 137 0.53 -7.90 3.84
CA VAL A 137 -0.30 -6.78 4.32
C VAL A 137 -1.67 -6.77 3.63
N ILE A 138 -1.72 -6.95 2.31
CA ILE A 138 -2.99 -7.06 1.58
C ILE A 138 -3.78 -8.27 2.08
N ALA A 139 -3.15 -9.43 2.22
CA ALA A 139 -3.80 -10.63 2.75
C ALA A 139 -4.38 -10.39 4.16
N PHE A 140 -3.64 -9.71 5.03
CA PHE A 140 -4.10 -9.34 6.37
C PHE A 140 -5.36 -8.45 6.32
N ILE A 141 -5.37 -7.42 5.46
CA ILE A 141 -6.53 -6.52 5.27
C ILE A 141 -7.75 -7.30 4.75
N LEU A 142 -7.56 -8.23 3.82
CA LEU A 142 -8.66 -9.03 3.28
C LEU A 142 -9.23 -9.98 4.34
N ILE A 143 -8.36 -10.69 5.06
CA ILE A 143 -8.76 -11.61 6.13
C ILE A 143 -9.50 -10.85 7.24
N SER A 144 -9.02 -9.67 7.63
CA SER A 144 -9.65 -8.89 8.69
C SER A 144 -11.07 -8.44 8.29
N ILE A 145 -11.28 -7.99 7.04
CA ILE A 145 -12.62 -7.60 6.56
C ILE A 145 -13.57 -8.80 6.51
N ILE A 146 -13.10 -9.95 6.01
CA ILE A 146 -13.88 -11.19 6.01
C ILE A 146 -14.27 -11.57 7.44
N ALA A 147 -13.33 -11.49 8.39
CA ALA A 147 -13.58 -11.77 9.79
C ALA A 147 -14.60 -10.79 10.40
N MET A 148 -14.48 -9.49 10.13
CA MET A 148 -15.43 -8.46 10.61
C MET A 148 -16.85 -8.74 10.12
N TRP A 149 -17.03 -8.98 8.82
CA TRP A 149 -18.33 -9.31 8.24
C TRP A 149 -18.90 -10.62 8.78
N SER A 150 -18.07 -11.65 8.89
CA SER A 150 -18.49 -12.95 9.44
C SER A 150 -18.94 -12.82 10.89
N LEU A 151 -18.14 -12.16 11.74
CA LEU A 151 -18.47 -11.95 13.14
C LEU A 151 -19.75 -11.14 13.30
N ALA A 152 -19.91 -10.07 12.52
CA ALA A 152 -21.13 -9.28 12.56
C ALA A 152 -22.35 -10.07 12.09
N GLY A 153 -22.22 -10.79 10.97
CA GLY A 153 -23.29 -11.59 10.38
C GLY A 153 -23.78 -12.72 11.29
N PHE A 154 -22.85 -13.43 11.93
CA PHE A 154 -23.20 -14.56 12.78
C PHE A 154 -23.55 -14.19 14.23
N PHE A 155 -22.92 -13.15 14.79
CA PHE A 155 -23.05 -12.87 16.23
C PHE A 155 -23.77 -11.56 16.55
N ILE A 156 -23.59 -10.51 15.75
CA ILE A 156 -24.10 -9.17 16.08
C ILE A 156 -25.51 -8.99 15.51
N LEU A 157 -25.65 -9.05 14.18
CA LEU A 157 -26.90 -8.74 13.49
C LEU A 157 -28.08 -9.63 13.93
N PRO A 158 -27.93 -10.95 14.18
CA PRO A 158 -29.05 -11.79 14.63
C PRO A 158 -29.53 -11.49 16.06
N ARG A 159 -28.74 -10.75 16.85
CA ARG A 159 -29.06 -10.39 18.24
C ARG A 159 -29.66 -8.99 18.37
N ILE A 160 -29.72 -8.22 17.29
CA ILE A 160 -30.39 -6.93 17.23
C ILE A 160 -31.82 -7.20 16.75
N ASN A 161 -32.73 -7.43 17.71
CA ASN A 161 -34.14 -7.71 17.49
C ASN A 161 -34.99 -6.74 18.32
#